data_AF-A0A0C9UW76-F1
#
_entry.id   AF-A0A0C9UW76-F1
#
_cell.length_a   1.000
_cell.length_b   1.000
_cell.length_c   1.000
_cell.angle_alpha   90.00
_cell.angle_beta   90.00
_cell.angle_gamma   90.00
#
_symmetry.space_group_name_H-M   'P 1'
#
loop_
_entity.id
_entity.type
_entity.pdbx_description
1 polymer ?
#
loop_
_entity_poly.entity_id
_entity_poly.type
_entity_poly.pdbx_seq_one_letter_code
_entity_poly.pdbx_strand_id
1 'polypeptide(L)'
;DGHQSHETPEMHRLAFDNEIILFSIPPHCTHMLQPLDVGVFGPFQRAWTENCIDASIDCDPVTRYNFAKRYMKIREISVTPKIIQSAFERSGLWPINPD
;
A
#
# COMPACT_ATOMS: atom_id res chain seq x y z
N ASP A 1 6.65 1.24 8.94
CA ASP A 1 8.04 1.73 8.77
C ASP A 1 8.70 2.14 10.10
N GLY A 2 8.03 2.02 11.25
CA GLY A 2 8.62 2.36 12.56
C GLY A 2 8.83 3.87 12.76
N HIS A 3 8.16 4.72 11.97
CA HIS A 3 8.27 6.16 12.12
C HIS A 3 7.51 6.59 13.38
N GLN A 4 8.11 7.43 14.24
CA GLN A 4 7.56 7.81 15.55
C GLN A 4 6.17 8.49 15.45
N SER A 5 5.83 9.10 14.32
CA SER A 5 4.48 9.65 14.09
C SER A 5 3.39 8.57 13.98
N HIS A 6 3.77 7.31 13.76
CA HIS A 6 2.88 6.17 13.60
C HIS A 6 2.84 5.25 14.83
N GLU A 7 3.53 5.60 15.92
CA GLU A 7 3.62 4.75 17.13
C GLU A 7 3.28 5.60 18.38
N THR A 8 2.00 5.99 18.52
CA THR A 8 1.54 6.72 19.71
C THR A 8 1.02 5.77 20.79
N PRO A 9 1.17 6.10 22.09
CA PRO A 9 0.64 5.27 23.17
C PRO A 9 -0.86 4.95 23.02
N GLU A 10 -1.64 5.89 22.49
CA GLU A 10 -3.07 5.72 22.23
C GLU A 10 -3.33 4.66 21.15
N MET A 11 -2.50 4.63 20.09
CA MET A 11 -2.60 3.61 19.04
C MET A 11 -2.27 2.22 19.59
N HIS A 12 -1.20 2.10 20.39
CA HIS A 12 -0.83 0.83 21.02
C HIS A 12 -1.94 0.32 21.94
N ARG A 13 -2.52 1.21 22.75
CA ARG A 13 -3.65 0.87 23.62
C ARG A 13 -4.87 0.42 22.83
N LEU A 14 -5.22 1.14 21.77
CA LEU A 14 -6.35 0.78 20.92
C LEU A 14 -6.13 -0.57 20.23
N ALA A 15 -4.92 -0.84 19.73
CA ALA A 15 -4.57 -2.13 19.14
C ALA A 15 -4.67 -3.27 20.16
N PHE A 16 -4.16 -3.06 21.38
CA PHE A 16 -4.25 -4.01 22.48
C PHE A 16 -5.71 -4.32 22.85
N ASP A 17 -6.53 -3.28 23.04
CA ASP A 17 -7.95 -3.41 23.41
C ASP A 17 -8.79 -4.12 22.33
N ASN A 18 -8.30 -4.20 21.09
CA ASN A 18 -8.96 -4.85 19.96
C ASN A 18 -8.24 -6.13 19.47
N GLU A 19 -7.29 -6.67 20.24
CA GLU A 19 -6.53 -7.89 19.90
C GLU A 19 -5.78 -7.81 18.55
N ILE A 20 -5.36 -6.60 18.16
CA ILE A 20 -4.59 -6.36 16.94
C ILE A 20 -3.09 -6.41 17.26
N ILE A 21 -2.37 -7.30 16.59
CA ILE A 21 -0.91 -7.39 16.67
C ILE A 21 -0.29 -6.33 15.75
N LEU A 22 0.45 -5.38 16.34
CA LEU A 22 1.24 -4.41 15.59
C LEU A 22 2.62 -5.00 15.26
N PHE A 23 2.94 -5.05 13.97
CA PHE A 23 4.27 -5.46 13.48
C PHE A 23 5.12 -4.23 13.15
N SER A 24 6.19 -4.02 13.91
CA SER A 24 7.21 -3.02 13.59
C SER A 24 8.32 -3.65 12.73
N ILE A 25 8.61 -3.00 11.61
CA ILE A 25 9.68 -3.41 10.69
C ILE A 25 10.99 -2.78 11.18
N PRO A 26 12.15 -3.47 11.11
CA PRO A 26 13.44 -2.86 11.41
C PRO A 26 13.67 -1.58 10.59
N PRO A 27 14.41 -0.59 11.14
CA PRO A 27 14.71 0.65 10.44
C PRO A 27 15.31 0.38 9.05
N HIS A 28 14.91 1.19 8.07
CA HIS A 28 15.37 1.11 6.68
C HIS A 28 15.05 -0.20 5.93
N CYS A 29 14.25 -1.11 6.49
CA CYS A 29 13.85 -2.36 5.83
C CYS A 29 12.48 -2.31 5.13
N THR A 30 11.82 -1.14 5.06
CA THR A 30 10.52 -0.96 4.39
C THR A 30 10.52 -1.52 2.96
N HIS A 31 11.54 -1.19 2.17
CA HIS A 31 11.68 -1.65 0.79
C HIS A 31 11.85 -3.16 0.62
N MET A 32 12.13 -3.90 1.71
CA MET A 32 12.29 -5.36 1.71
C MET A 32 11.11 -6.08 2.35
N LEU A 33 10.57 -5.53 3.44
CA LEU A 33 9.64 -6.23 4.31
C LEU A 33 8.22 -5.69 4.25
N GLN A 34 7.99 -4.50 3.71
CA GLN A 34 6.65 -3.91 3.62
C GLN A 34 5.98 -4.32 2.29
N PRO A 35 4.95 -5.18 2.28
CA PRO A 35 4.35 -5.69 1.04
C PRO A 35 3.85 -4.57 0.11
N LEU A 36 3.35 -3.48 0.69
CA LEU A 36 2.88 -2.34 -0.08
C LEU A 36 4.00 -1.75 -0.96
N ASP A 37 5.19 -1.53 -0.38
CA ASP A 37 6.36 -1.02 -1.09
C ASP A 37 6.98 -2.06 -2.03
N VAL A 38 7.08 -3.32 -1.57
CA VAL A 38 7.71 -4.41 -2.33
C VAL A 38 6.93 -4.73 -3.61
N GLY A 39 5.60 -4.67 -3.57
CA GLY A 39 4.80 -5.24 -4.65
C GLY A 39 3.55 -4.52 -5.09
N VAL A 40 2.93 -3.67 -4.25
CA VAL A 40 1.62 -3.08 -4.55
C VAL A 40 1.76 -1.68 -5.17
N PHE A 41 2.64 -0.84 -4.63
CA PHE A 41 2.75 0.55 -5.05
C PHE A 41 3.29 0.73 -6.46
N GLY A 42 4.23 -0.11 -6.91
CA GLY A 42 4.75 -0.05 -8.28
C GLY A 42 3.65 -0.20 -9.35
N PRO A 43 2.87 -1.30 -9.34
CA PRO A 43 1.73 -1.48 -10.25
C PRO A 43 0.66 -0.39 -10.13
N PHE A 44 0.32 0.02 -8.90
CA PHE A 44 -0.65 1.09 -8.67
C PHE A 44 -0.19 2.42 -9.26
N GLN A 45 1.07 2.81 -9.03
CA GLN A 45 1.64 4.07 -9.52
C GLN A 45 1.67 4.10 -11.06
N ARG A 46 1.96 2.96 -11.70
CA ARG A 46 1.89 2.82 -13.16
C ARG A 46 0.48 3.08 -13.68
N ALA A 47 -0.52 2.37 -13.14
CA ALA A 47 -1.92 2.53 -13.55
C ALA A 47 -2.44 3.96 -13.27
N TRP A 48 -2.03 4.57 -12.17
CA TRP A 48 -2.36 5.96 -11.86
C TRP A 48 -1.74 6.94 -12.87
N THR A 49 -0.50 6.69 -13.26
CA THR A 49 0.23 7.50 -14.26
C THR A 49 -0.45 7.41 -15.62
N GLU A 50 -0.83 6.22 -16.05
CA GLU A 50 -1.62 5.99 -17.28
C GLU A 50 -2.94 6.77 -17.25
N ASN A 51 -3.70 6.67 -16.15
CA ASN A 51 -4.93 7.46 -15.98
C ASN A 51 -4.69 8.98 -16.04
N CYS A 52 -3.56 9.48 -15.54
CA CYS A 52 -3.22 10.90 -15.64
C CYS A 52 -2.86 11.32 -17.07
N ILE A 53 -2.22 10.43 -17.85
CA ILE A 53 -1.92 10.64 -19.26
C ILE A 53 -3.23 10.70 -20.05
N ASP A 54 -4.12 9.73 -19.87
CA ASP A 54 -5.44 9.68 -20.53
C ASP A 54 -6.27 10.92 -20.21
N ALA A 55 -6.34 11.29 -18.92
CA ALA A 55 -6.99 12.52 -18.46
C ALA A 55 -6.45 13.79 -19.14
N SER A 56 -5.14 13.83 -19.43
CA SER A 56 -4.52 14.96 -20.13
C SER A 56 -4.90 14.99 -21.61
N ILE A 57 -5.00 13.82 -22.26
CA ILE A 57 -5.40 13.69 -23.67
C ILE A 57 -6.87 14.07 -23.84
N ASP A 58 -7.72 13.64 -22.91
CA ASP A 58 -9.17 13.85 -22.93
C ASP A 58 -9.59 15.25 -22.42
N CYS A 59 -8.62 16.12 -22.07
CA CYS A 59 -8.87 17.42 -21.44
C CYS A 59 -9.76 17.33 -20.18
N ASP A 60 -9.63 16.24 -19.41
CA ASP A 60 -10.42 15.94 -18.22
C ASP A 60 -9.51 15.93 -16.97
N PRO A 61 -9.15 17.12 -16.43
CA PRO A 61 -8.12 17.23 -15.42
C PRO A 61 -8.45 16.51 -14.11
N VAL A 62 -7.42 15.97 -13.45
CA VAL A 62 -7.52 15.47 -12.08
C VAL A 62 -7.62 16.67 -11.13
N THR A 63 -8.72 16.76 -10.39
CA THR A 63 -9.01 17.83 -9.44
C THR A 63 -9.26 17.25 -8.05
N ARG A 64 -9.22 18.09 -7.01
CA ARG A 64 -9.61 17.70 -5.64
C ARG A 64 -11.02 17.10 -5.54
N TYR A 65 -11.91 17.41 -6.49
CA TYR A 65 -13.31 16.95 -6.49
C TYR A 65 -13.47 15.57 -7.13
N ASN A 66 -12.62 15.21 -8.11
CA ASN A 66 -12.70 13.92 -8.80
C ASN A 66 -11.59 12.93 -8.37
N PHE A 67 -10.57 13.39 -7.64
CA PHE A 67 -9.41 12.60 -7.24
C PHE A 67 -9.82 11.30 -6.53
N ALA A 68 -10.62 11.38 -5.47
CA ALA A 68 -10.99 10.20 -4.68
C ALA A 68 -11.74 9.15 -5.53
N LYS A 69 -12.66 9.60 -6.39
CA LYS A 69 -13.41 8.71 -7.30
C LYS A 69 -12.48 8.03 -8.31
N ARG A 70 -11.54 8.77 -8.91
CA ARG A 70 -10.53 8.20 -9.81
C ARG A 70 -9.62 7.23 -9.08
N TYR A 71 -9.12 7.62 -7.90
CA TYR A 71 -8.25 6.81 -7.06
C TYR A 71 -8.87 5.45 -6.76
N MET A 72 -10.14 5.42 -6.35
CA MET A 72 -10.85 4.19 -6.04
C MET A 72 -10.97 3.27 -7.27
N LYS A 73 -11.29 3.82 -8.45
CA LYS A 73 -11.34 3.05 -9.70
C LYS A 73 -9.99 2.44 -10.06
N ILE A 74 -8.91 3.23 -9.99
CA ILE A 74 -7.57 2.76 -10.30
C ILE A 74 -7.10 1.73 -9.29
N ARG A 75 -7.40 1.93 -8.00
CA ARG A 75 -7.09 0.97 -6.94
C ARG A 75 -7.78 -0.38 -7.19
N GLU A 76 -9.03 -0.38 -7.61
CA GLU A 76 -9.80 -1.61 -7.89
C GLU A 76 -9.15 -2.46 -8.99
N ILE A 77 -8.65 -1.83 -10.05
CA ILE A 77 -8.03 -2.56 -11.18
C ILE A 77 -6.56 -2.95 -10.94
N SER A 78 -5.84 -2.20 -10.09
CA SER A 78 -4.40 -2.38 -9.89
C SER A 78 -4.03 -3.10 -8.59
N VAL A 79 -4.85 -3.02 -7.54
CA VAL A 79 -4.61 -3.68 -6.25
C VAL A 79 -5.43 -4.96 -6.20
N THR A 80 -5.01 -5.95 -7.00
CA THR A 80 -5.72 -7.23 -7.15
C THR A 80 -5.25 -8.26 -6.11
N PRO A 81 -6.07 -9.29 -5.80
CA PRO A 81 -5.64 -10.37 -4.91
C PRO A 81 -4.33 -11.04 -5.32
N LYS A 82 -4.08 -11.18 -6.63
CA LYS A 82 -2.84 -11.73 -7.17
C LYS A 82 -1.62 -10.86 -6.83
N ILE A 83 -1.75 -9.54 -6.98
CA ILE A 83 -0.66 -8.61 -6.65
C ILE A 83 -0.41 -8.59 -5.14
N ILE A 84 -1.47 -8.62 -4.33
CA ILE A 84 -1.35 -8.69 -2.88
C ILE A 84 -0.61 -9.97 -2.47
N GLN A 85 -1.05 -11.15 -2.93
CA GLN A 85 -0.40 -12.42 -2.58
C GLN A 85 1.08 -12.45 -2.99
N SER A 86 1.39 -12.03 -4.22
CA SER A 86 2.78 -11.94 -4.69
C SER A 86 3.62 -10.91 -3.92
N ALA A 87 3.02 -9.85 -3.38
CA ALA A 87 3.72 -8.88 -2.55
C ALA A 87 4.13 -9.48 -1.19
N PHE A 88 3.24 -10.25 -0.56
CA PHE A 88 3.53 -10.96 0.69
C PHE A 88 4.59 -12.07 0.53
N GLU A 89 4.56 -12.76 -0.61
CA GLU A 89 5.57 -13.77 -0.95
C GLU A 89 6.94 -13.12 -1.12
N ARG A 90 7.02 -12.05 -1.91
CA ARG A 90 8.29 -11.35 -2.16
C ARG A 90 8.84 -10.62 -0.94
N SER A 91 7.99 -10.21 0.00
CA SER A 91 8.43 -9.62 1.26
C SER A 91 8.85 -10.68 2.30
N GLY A 92 8.80 -11.97 1.95
CA GLY A 92 9.15 -13.08 2.85
C GLY A 92 8.18 -13.26 4.02
N LEU A 93 6.98 -12.67 3.96
CA LEU A 93 6.00 -12.75 5.05
C LEU A 93 5.09 -13.97 4.89
N TRP A 94 4.71 -14.31 3.66
CA TRP A 94 3.84 -15.45 3.40
C TRP A 94 3.96 -15.99 1.96
N PRO A 95 4.11 -17.31 1.73
CA PRO A 95 4.20 -18.37 2.74
C PRO A 95 5.48 -18.24 3.57
N ILE A 96 5.40 -18.65 4.84
CA ILE A 96 6.58 -18.70 5.71
C ILE A 96 7.49 -19.80 5.17
N ASN A 97 8.70 -19.43 4.78
CA ASN A 97 9.75 -20.38 4.43
C ASN A 97 10.76 -20.45 5.59
N PRO A 98 10.74 -21.53 6.40
CA PRO A 98 11.64 -21.68 7.55
C PRO A 98 13.02 -22.28 7.19
N ASP A 99 13.23 -22.69 5.95
CA ASP A 99 14.50 -23.21 5.41
C ASP A 99 15.41 -22.08 4.91
#